data_AF-E7CLR6-F1
#
_entry.id   AF-E7CLR6-F1
#
_cell.length_a   1.000
_cell.length_b   1.000
_cell.length_c   1.000
_cell.angle_alpha   90.00
_cell.angle_beta   90.00
_cell.angle_gamma   90.00
#
_symmetry.space_group_name_H-M   'P 1'
#
loop_
_entity.id
_entity.type
_entity.pdbx_description
1 polymer ?
#
loop_
_entity_poly.entity_id
_entity_poly.type
_entity_poly.pdbx_seq_one_letter_code
_entity_poly.pdbx_strand_id
1 'polypeptide(L)'
;PYWDWVDPFDRLPDLFNEATFYNSRTLHVESNPFFNGAIDFASTVTDRDPSAMLFNNHEFYDKTLFVLEQTDFCDFEIQLEVLHNRIHTMLGGREVFSMASLDYAAYDPVFFLHHSNIDRLWAIWQELQRYRKLPYDEVNCALPLLNEPMRPFSNSTANHDRLTFTNQQNQHSESDAWSGVITSANRIRKNMKDLVKEEMICLAEALKVMYQDGRYEEIAAFHGLPAQCPDESGDHVFTCCLHGMSVFPHWHRLYLALLENELLARGSCIAIPY
;
A
#
# COMPACT_ATOMS: atom_id res chain seq x y z
N PRO A 1 -4.99 0.11 -9.82
CA PRO A 1 -3.88 1.08 -10.16
C PRO A 1 -2.63 1.13 -9.22
N TYR A 2 -1.44 0.90 -9.78
CA TYR A 2 -0.15 1.19 -9.15
C TYR A 2 0.42 2.33 -9.96
N TRP A 3 1.13 3.23 -9.30
CA TRP A 3 1.89 4.25 -10.01
C TRP A 3 3.34 3.84 -10.07
N ASP A 4 3.85 3.67 -11.29
CA ASP A 4 5.27 3.41 -11.51
C ASP A 4 6.05 4.72 -11.40
N TRP A 5 6.70 4.91 -10.25
CA TRP A 5 7.54 6.07 -9.96
C TRP A 5 8.91 6.03 -10.67
N VAL A 6 9.26 4.90 -11.31
CA VAL A 6 10.55 4.71 -11.97
C VAL A 6 10.62 5.48 -13.28
N ASP A 7 9.52 5.51 -14.03
CA ASP A 7 9.41 6.29 -15.25
C ASP A 7 9.34 7.79 -14.89
N PRO A 8 10.23 8.63 -15.43
CA PRO A 8 10.14 10.08 -15.22
C PRO A 8 8.81 10.65 -15.70
N PHE A 9 8.24 11.58 -14.93
CA PHE A 9 7.01 12.30 -15.24
C PHE A 9 7.15 13.80 -14.90
N ASP A 10 6.42 14.63 -15.62
CA ASP A 10 6.42 16.10 -15.47
C ASP A 10 5.29 16.60 -14.57
N ARG A 11 4.22 15.82 -14.41
CA ARG A 11 3.08 16.11 -13.54
C ARG A 11 2.56 14.85 -12.86
N LEU A 12 1.91 15.03 -11.72
CA LEU A 12 1.23 13.92 -11.06
C LEU A 12 0.07 13.41 -11.93
N PRO A 13 -0.24 12.11 -11.88
CA PRO A 13 -1.39 11.50 -12.53
C PRO A 13 -2.71 12.19 -12.23
N ASP A 14 -3.53 12.39 -13.26
CA ASP A 14 -4.85 13.03 -13.14
C ASP A 14 -5.73 12.35 -12.07
N LEU A 15 -5.58 11.03 -11.88
CA LEU A 15 -6.33 10.27 -10.88
C LEU A 15 -6.21 10.86 -9.48
N PHE A 16 -5.06 11.40 -9.09
CA PHE A 16 -4.87 11.96 -7.74
C PHE A 16 -4.38 13.41 -7.74
N ASN A 17 -4.12 14.00 -8.91
CA ASN A 17 -3.74 15.41 -9.04
C ASN A 17 -4.94 16.35 -9.12
N GLU A 18 -6.04 15.90 -9.74
CA GLU A 18 -7.21 16.74 -9.96
C GLU A 18 -8.19 16.65 -8.79
N ALA A 19 -8.65 17.80 -8.26
CA ALA A 19 -9.58 17.85 -7.13
C ALA A 19 -10.98 17.34 -7.46
N THR A 20 -11.34 17.30 -8.74
CA THR A 20 -12.65 16.87 -9.22
C THR A 20 -12.50 16.02 -10.46
N PHE A 21 -13.49 15.17 -10.74
CA PHE A 21 -13.54 14.39 -11.96
C PHE A 21 -14.96 14.39 -12.55
N TYR A 22 -15.06 14.18 -13.86
CA TYR A 22 -16.35 13.98 -14.51
C TYR A 22 -16.76 12.52 -14.40
N ASN A 23 -17.85 12.26 -13.68
CA ASN A 23 -18.41 10.92 -13.53
C ASN A 23 -19.41 10.65 -14.66
N SER A 24 -19.04 9.80 -15.61
CA SER A 24 -19.90 9.44 -16.74
C SER A 24 -21.11 8.57 -16.35
N ARG A 25 -21.13 7.97 -15.16
CA ARG A 25 -22.26 7.17 -14.66
C ARG A 25 -23.38 8.05 -14.11
N THR A 26 -23.02 9.12 -13.41
CA THR A 26 -23.97 10.09 -12.85
C THR A 26 -24.20 11.29 -13.76
N LEU A 27 -23.33 11.50 -14.74
CA LEU A 27 -23.29 12.66 -15.66
C LEU A 27 -22.98 14.00 -14.96
N HIS A 28 -22.35 13.97 -13.79
CA HIS A 28 -22.00 15.16 -13.00
C HIS A 28 -20.49 15.25 -12.75
N VAL A 29 -20.02 16.46 -12.43
CA VAL A 29 -18.67 16.69 -11.88
C VAL A 29 -18.74 16.48 -10.38
N GLU A 30 -17.84 15.67 -9.85
CA GLU A 30 -17.82 15.24 -8.46
C GLU A 30 -16.43 15.44 -7.83
N SER A 31 -16.38 15.51 -6.50
CA SER A 31 -15.11 15.53 -5.76
C SER A 31 -14.34 14.25 -6.01
N ASN A 32 -13.04 14.37 -6.28
CA ASN A 32 -12.19 13.22 -6.50
C ASN A 32 -11.76 12.58 -5.16
N PRO A 33 -12.16 11.34 -4.85
CA PRO A 33 -11.80 10.69 -3.60
C PRO A 33 -10.33 10.30 -3.51
N PHE A 34 -9.55 10.43 -4.58
CA PHE A 34 -8.09 10.22 -4.58
C PHE A 34 -7.30 11.52 -4.37
N PHE A 35 -7.94 12.68 -4.35
CA PHE A 35 -7.25 13.97 -4.23
C PHE A 35 -6.68 14.19 -2.83
N ASN A 36 -7.48 13.90 -1.80
CA ASN A 36 -7.08 13.89 -0.39
C ASN A 36 -7.98 12.92 0.40
N GLY A 37 -7.57 12.57 1.62
CA GLY A 37 -8.38 11.78 2.54
C GLY A 37 -8.73 12.55 3.80
N ALA A 38 -9.90 12.28 4.37
CA ALA A 38 -10.36 12.88 5.62
C ALA A 38 -9.70 12.22 6.84
N ILE A 39 -9.41 13.02 7.86
CA ILE A 39 -8.93 12.60 9.18
C ILE A 39 -9.91 13.18 10.22
N ASP A 40 -10.95 12.41 10.54
CA ASP A 40 -12.11 12.93 11.27
C ASP A 40 -11.74 13.29 12.72
N PHE A 41 -10.92 12.47 13.37
CA PHE A 41 -10.49 12.71 14.76
C PHE A 41 -9.65 13.98 14.92
N ALA A 42 -9.00 14.45 13.85
CA ALA A 42 -8.25 15.70 13.83
C ALA A 42 -9.01 16.84 13.11
N SER A 43 -10.21 16.57 12.61
CA SER A 43 -11.05 17.52 11.85
C SER A 43 -10.29 18.21 10.70
N THR A 44 -9.48 17.44 9.98
CA THR A 44 -8.65 17.92 8.86
C THR A 44 -8.67 16.92 7.71
N VAL A 45 -8.04 17.27 6.59
CA VAL A 45 -7.77 16.38 5.46
C VAL A 45 -6.26 16.25 5.25
N THR A 46 -5.85 15.23 4.50
CA THR A 46 -4.46 15.13 4.05
C THR A 46 -4.14 16.18 3.00
N ASP A 47 -2.89 16.60 2.96
CA ASP A 47 -2.36 17.49 1.93
C ASP A 47 -1.03 16.96 1.39
N ARG A 48 -0.63 17.45 0.22
CA ARG A 48 0.59 17.05 -0.49
C ARG A 48 1.35 18.30 -0.91
N ASP A 49 2.63 18.35 -0.56
CA ASP A 49 3.59 19.38 -1.02
C ASP A 49 4.70 18.71 -1.86
N PRO A 50 4.42 18.31 -3.12
CA PRO A 50 5.38 17.55 -3.93
C PRO A 50 6.66 18.33 -4.18
N SER A 51 7.79 17.77 -3.77
CA SER A 51 9.12 18.32 -4.02
C SER A 51 9.39 18.43 -5.52
N ALA A 52 10.03 19.51 -5.94
CA ALA A 52 10.50 19.67 -7.32
C ALA A 52 11.43 18.53 -7.78
N MET A 53 12.11 17.87 -6.84
CA MET A 53 12.98 16.70 -7.12
C MET A 53 12.22 15.42 -7.46
N LEU A 54 10.89 15.40 -7.28
CA LEU A 54 10.06 14.25 -7.64
C LEU A 54 9.89 14.15 -9.16
N PHE A 55 9.81 15.29 -9.85
CA PHE A 55 9.51 15.38 -11.28
C PHE A 55 10.76 15.23 -12.12
N ASN A 56 10.62 14.56 -13.27
CA ASN A 56 11.72 14.27 -14.22
C ASN A 56 12.95 13.63 -13.57
N ASN A 57 12.73 12.81 -12.53
CA ASN A 57 13.79 12.20 -11.76
C ASN A 57 14.19 10.83 -12.33
N HIS A 58 15.40 10.74 -12.87
CA HIS A 58 15.95 9.50 -13.41
C HIS A 58 16.64 8.61 -12.35
N GLU A 59 16.93 9.12 -11.16
CA GLU A 59 17.62 8.35 -10.10
C GLU A 59 16.78 7.18 -9.59
N PHE A 60 15.44 7.25 -9.72
CA PHE A 60 14.58 6.14 -9.30
C PHE A 60 14.84 4.86 -10.10
N TYR A 61 15.24 4.98 -11.37
CA TYR A 61 15.60 3.85 -12.21
C TYR A 61 16.83 3.11 -11.67
N ASP A 62 17.93 3.83 -11.48
CA ASP A 62 19.18 3.25 -10.97
C ASP A 62 19.01 2.66 -9.57
N LYS A 63 18.23 3.33 -8.71
CA LYS A 63 17.90 2.81 -7.38
C LYS A 63 17.06 1.54 -7.43
N THR A 64 16.12 1.47 -8.36
CA THR A 64 15.27 0.28 -8.54
C THR A 64 16.10 -0.89 -9.06
N LEU A 65 17.02 -0.64 -9.99
CA LEU A 65 17.98 -1.66 -10.42
C LEU A 65 18.81 -2.17 -9.23
N PHE A 66 19.34 -1.26 -8.41
CA PHE A 66 20.11 -1.64 -7.23
C PHE A 66 19.29 -2.48 -6.24
N VAL A 67 18.03 -2.13 -5.99
CA VAL A 67 17.11 -2.95 -5.18
C VAL A 67 16.96 -4.34 -5.78
N LEU A 68 16.69 -4.44 -7.09
CA LEU A 68 16.47 -5.72 -7.76
C LEU A 68 17.74 -6.58 -7.92
N GLU A 69 18.93 -5.99 -7.83
CA GLU A 69 20.22 -6.68 -7.85
C GLU A 69 20.51 -7.48 -6.58
N GLN A 70 19.88 -7.11 -5.45
CA GLN A 70 20.11 -7.80 -4.18
C GLN A 70 19.70 -9.27 -4.28
N THR A 71 20.55 -10.18 -3.81
CA THR A 71 20.29 -11.63 -3.83
C THR A 71 19.80 -12.17 -2.50
N ASP A 72 20.15 -11.49 -1.42
CA ASP A 72 19.71 -11.78 -0.06
C ASP A 72 18.45 -10.96 0.26
N PHE A 73 17.46 -11.58 0.92
CA PHE A 73 16.20 -10.89 1.23
C PHE A 73 16.40 -9.71 2.18
N CYS A 74 17.40 -9.80 3.06
CA CYS A 74 17.67 -8.85 4.15
C CYS A 74 18.56 -7.68 3.73
N ASP A 75 19.15 -7.78 2.55
CA ASP A 75 19.69 -6.61 1.87
C ASP A 75 18.62 -5.98 0.97
N PHE A 76 17.79 -6.82 0.32
CA PHE A 76 16.73 -6.40 -0.58
C PHE A 76 15.70 -5.48 0.09
N GLU A 77 15.15 -5.88 1.23
CA GLU A 77 14.08 -5.18 1.93
C GLU A 77 14.51 -3.81 2.49
N ILE A 78 15.76 -3.64 2.93
CA ILE A 78 16.35 -2.39 3.39
C ILE A 78 16.39 -1.43 2.21
N GLN A 79 16.90 -1.89 1.07
CA GLN A 79 16.96 -1.04 -0.12
C GLN A 79 15.56 -0.70 -0.64
N LEU A 80 14.64 -1.66 -0.59
CA LEU A 80 13.24 -1.46 -0.97
C LEU A 80 12.58 -0.40 -0.06
N GLU A 81 12.77 -0.49 1.26
CA GLU A 81 12.23 0.46 2.23
C GLU A 81 12.85 1.86 2.06
N VAL A 82 14.15 1.95 1.76
CA VAL A 82 14.81 3.24 1.46
C VAL A 82 14.23 3.89 0.20
N LEU A 83 13.99 3.10 -0.85
CA LEU A 83 13.35 3.58 -2.08
C LEU A 83 11.91 4.06 -1.81
N HIS A 84 11.15 3.29 -1.05
CA HIS A 84 9.81 3.62 -0.55
C HIS A 84 9.78 4.96 0.21
N ASN A 85 10.64 5.10 1.23
CA ASN A 85 10.70 6.27 2.10
C ASN A 85 10.94 7.57 1.31
N ARG A 86 11.73 7.48 0.22
CA ARG A 86 12.02 8.64 -0.62
C ARG A 86 10.77 9.20 -1.30
N ILE A 87 9.83 8.35 -1.74
CA ILE A 87 8.58 8.81 -2.34
C ILE A 87 7.66 9.43 -1.28
N HIS A 88 7.55 8.82 -0.10
CA HIS A 88 6.80 9.38 1.03
C HIS A 88 7.22 10.81 1.34
N THR A 89 8.53 11.04 1.53
CA THR A 89 9.07 12.38 1.80
C THR A 89 8.89 13.34 0.63
N MET A 90 9.13 12.89 -0.61
CA MET A 90 9.03 13.76 -1.79
C MET A 90 7.60 14.13 -2.16
N LEU A 91 6.61 13.29 -1.86
CA LEU A 91 5.21 13.57 -2.17
C LEU A 91 4.51 14.37 -1.06
N GLY A 92 4.78 14.05 0.21
CA GLY A 92 4.16 14.74 1.34
C GLY A 92 4.82 16.09 1.67
N GLY A 93 6.11 16.23 1.38
CA GLY A 93 6.83 17.49 1.54
C GLY A 93 6.88 17.95 2.99
N ARG A 94 6.40 19.17 3.25
CA ARG A 94 6.49 19.84 4.57
C ARG A 94 5.23 19.72 5.41
N GLU A 95 4.16 19.17 4.84
CA GLU A 95 2.87 19.10 5.50
C GLU A 95 2.83 18.03 6.58
N VAL A 96 2.16 18.33 7.70
CA VAL A 96 2.05 17.43 8.85
C VAL A 96 1.12 16.25 8.54
N PHE A 97 -0.07 16.54 8.04
CA PHE A 97 -1.07 15.54 7.66
C PHE A 97 -0.83 15.10 6.22
N SER A 98 0.26 14.39 5.96
CA SER A 98 0.70 14.09 4.60
C SER A 98 1.34 12.71 4.47
N MET A 99 1.67 12.37 3.22
CA MET A 99 2.48 11.20 2.87
C MET A 99 3.87 11.18 3.51
N ALA A 100 4.38 12.30 4.04
CA ALA A 100 5.67 12.35 4.71
C ALA A 100 5.62 11.95 6.20
N SER A 101 4.42 11.81 6.78
CA SER A 101 4.23 11.43 8.18
C SER A 101 3.82 9.97 8.33
N LEU A 102 4.52 9.20 9.16
CA LEU A 102 4.11 7.82 9.48
C LEU A 102 2.73 7.78 10.16
N ASP A 103 2.39 8.81 10.93
CA ASP A 103 1.13 8.87 11.68
C ASP A 103 -0.09 9.11 10.78
N TYR A 104 0.11 9.70 9.60
CA TYR A 104 -0.99 10.15 8.75
C TYR A 104 -0.91 9.71 7.29
N ALA A 105 0.21 9.13 6.83
CA ALA A 105 0.41 8.80 5.41
C ALA A 105 -0.71 7.90 4.85
N ALA A 106 -1.15 6.89 5.63
CA ALA A 106 -2.19 5.97 5.18
C ALA A 106 -3.58 6.60 4.99
N TYR A 107 -3.81 7.80 5.54
CA TYR A 107 -5.04 8.55 5.31
C TYR A 107 -5.12 9.10 3.88
N ASP A 108 -3.98 9.22 3.19
CA ASP A 108 -3.95 9.65 1.81
C ASP A 108 -4.13 8.43 0.87
N PRO A 109 -5.11 8.41 -0.05
CA PRO A 109 -5.32 7.33 -1.02
C PRO A 109 -4.11 6.92 -1.84
N VAL A 110 -3.18 7.86 -2.08
CA VAL A 110 -1.97 7.59 -2.85
C VAL A 110 -1.02 6.67 -2.10
N PHE A 111 -1.13 6.57 -0.77
CA PHE A 111 -0.45 5.56 0.03
C PHE A 111 -0.59 4.17 -0.58
N PHE A 112 -1.82 3.73 -0.82
CA PHE A 112 -2.05 2.38 -1.34
C PHE A 112 -1.61 2.24 -2.79
N LEU A 113 -1.71 3.29 -3.61
CA LEU A 113 -1.17 3.26 -4.98
C LEU A 113 0.37 3.15 -4.99
N HIS A 114 1.04 3.80 -4.04
CA HIS A 114 2.48 3.73 -3.84
C HIS A 114 2.90 2.35 -3.32
N HIS A 115 2.27 1.87 -2.24
CA HIS A 115 2.56 0.56 -1.68
C HIS A 115 2.25 -0.58 -2.64
N SER A 116 1.27 -0.42 -3.53
CA SER A 116 1.05 -1.37 -4.61
C SER A 116 2.24 -1.49 -5.55
N ASN A 117 2.93 -0.37 -5.83
CA ASN A 117 4.18 -0.41 -6.61
C ASN A 117 5.35 -0.99 -5.81
N ILE A 118 5.40 -0.80 -4.49
CA ILE A 118 6.42 -1.44 -3.63
C ILE A 118 6.23 -2.96 -3.61
N ASP A 119 4.99 -3.42 -3.45
CA ASP A 119 4.63 -4.83 -3.56
C ASP A 119 4.96 -5.37 -4.97
N ARG A 120 4.74 -4.55 -6.01
CA ARG A 120 5.18 -4.82 -7.40
C ARG A 120 6.67 -5.15 -7.50
N LEU A 121 7.52 -4.29 -6.97
CA LEU A 121 8.96 -4.50 -7.00
C LEU A 121 9.36 -5.77 -6.24
N TRP A 122 8.68 -6.08 -5.13
CA TRP A 122 8.95 -7.31 -4.39
C TRP A 122 8.66 -8.57 -5.21
N ALA A 123 7.48 -8.72 -5.84
CA ALA A 123 7.28 -9.93 -6.63
C ALA A 123 8.06 -9.97 -7.96
N ILE A 124 8.52 -8.83 -8.51
CA ILE A 124 9.54 -8.82 -9.56
C ILE A 124 10.85 -9.43 -9.04
N TRP A 125 11.28 -9.03 -7.84
CA TRP A 125 12.45 -9.63 -7.19
C TRP A 125 12.27 -11.14 -6.96
N GLN A 126 11.09 -11.59 -6.51
CA GLN A 126 10.81 -13.03 -6.34
C GLN A 126 10.97 -13.80 -7.67
N GLU A 127 10.47 -13.25 -8.78
CA GLU A 127 10.67 -13.84 -10.11
C GLU A 127 12.14 -13.82 -10.55
N LEU A 128 12.88 -12.73 -10.28
CA LEU A 128 14.32 -12.68 -10.55
C LEU A 128 15.09 -13.74 -9.75
N GLN A 129 14.73 -13.97 -8.48
CA GLN A 129 15.32 -15.03 -7.66
C GLN A 129 15.04 -16.42 -8.26
N ARG A 130 13.83 -16.66 -8.78
CA ARG A 130 13.50 -17.89 -9.53
C ARG A 130 14.41 -18.08 -10.75
N TYR A 131 14.62 -17.02 -11.54
CA TYR A 131 15.57 -17.05 -12.66
C TYR A 131 17.01 -17.32 -12.23
N ARG A 132 17.43 -16.76 -11.08
CA ARG A 132 18.76 -16.96 -10.48
C ARG A 132 18.92 -18.33 -9.81
N LYS A 133 17.83 -19.09 -9.63
CA LYS A 133 17.77 -20.34 -8.85
C LYS A 133 18.16 -20.13 -7.38
N LEU A 134 17.75 -19.01 -6.82
CA LEU A 134 17.93 -18.65 -5.41
C LEU A 134 16.58 -18.75 -4.66
N PRO A 135 16.60 -18.84 -3.32
CA PRO A 135 15.38 -18.77 -2.53
C PRO A 135 14.61 -17.47 -2.80
N TYR A 136 13.28 -17.58 -2.91
CA TYR A 136 12.37 -16.46 -3.23
C TYR A 136 11.16 -16.35 -2.28
N ASP A 137 10.91 -17.41 -1.51
CA ASP A 137 9.84 -17.59 -0.53
C ASP A 137 10.37 -17.94 0.86
N GLU A 138 11.68 -17.85 1.05
CA GLU A 138 12.36 -18.03 2.33
C GLU A 138 12.97 -16.70 2.79
N VAL A 139 12.88 -16.45 4.09
CA VAL A 139 13.53 -15.29 4.73
C VAL A 139 14.53 -15.82 5.75
N ASN A 140 15.76 -15.33 5.68
CA ASN A 140 16.88 -15.74 6.52
C ASN A 140 17.27 -14.72 7.60
N CYS A 141 16.58 -13.58 7.69
CA CYS A 141 16.70 -12.59 8.78
C CYS A 141 15.43 -12.45 9.60
N ALA A 142 15.62 -12.11 10.87
CA ALA A 142 14.55 -11.84 11.83
C ALA A 142 13.43 -12.90 11.83
N LEU A 143 13.81 -14.18 11.74
CA LEU A 143 12.91 -15.33 11.88
C LEU A 143 11.94 -15.23 13.06
N PRO A 144 12.31 -14.68 14.24
CA PRO A 144 11.36 -14.47 15.32
C PRO A 144 10.19 -13.56 14.93
N LEU A 145 10.46 -12.45 14.21
CA LEU A 145 9.45 -11.48 13.82
C LEU A 145 8.43 -12.04 12.82
N LEU A 146 8.84 -13.00 11.97
CA LEU A 146 7.94 -13.64 10.99
C LEU A 146 6.92 -14.57 11.64
N ASN A 147 7.25 -15.13 12.80
CA ASN A 147 6.38 -16.03 13.54
C ASN A 147 5.47 -15.29 14.52
N GLU A 148 5.73 -14.00 14.74
CA GLU A 148 4.90 -13.17 15.60
C GLU A 148 3.65 -12.70 14.85
N PRO A 149 2.48 -12.76 15.51
CA PRO A 149 1.27 -12.14 15.03
C PRO A 149 1.44 -10.67 14.63
N MET A 150 1.30 -10.34 13.34
CA MET A 150 1.35 -8.96 12.87
C MET A 150 0.10 -8.20 13.33
N ARG A 151 0.31 -7.25 14.24
CA ARG A 151 -0.73 -6.31 14.65
C ARG A 151 -0.91 -5.20 13.60
N PRO A 152 -2.12 -4.64 13.44
CA PRO A 152 -3.35 -5.01 14.13
C PRO A 152 -4.12 -6.13 13.42
N PHE A 153 -3.58 -6.79 12.38
CA PHE A 153 -4.25 -7.88 11.67
C PHE A 153 -4.61 -9.06 12.57
N SER A 154 -3.84 -9.28 13.64
CA SER A 154 -4.12 -10.29 14.67
C SER A 154 -5.29 -9.94 15.60
N ASN A 155 -5.75 -8.69 15.61
CA ASN A 155 -6.81 -8.21 16.49
C ASN A 155 -8.18 -8.47 15.83
N SER A 156 -8.96 -9.39 16.40
CA SER A 156 -10.29 -9.76 15.88
C SER A 156 -11.34 -8.66 15.97
N THR A 157 -11.10 -7.60 16.75
CA THR A 157 -12.01 -6.44 16.87
C THR A 157 -11.72 -5.39 15.80
N ALA A 158 -10.47 -5.27 15.37
CA ALA A 158 -10.06 -4.31 14.34
C ALA A 158 -10.14 -4.95 12.94
N ASN A 159 -9.73 -6.21 12.82
CA ASN A 159 -9.64 -6.94 11.56
C ASN A 159 -10.74 -8.00 11.43
N HIS A 160 -11.70 -7.75 10.53
CA HIS A 160 -12.77 -8.68 10.19
C HIS A 160 -12.51 -9.45 8.89
N ASP A 161 -11.43 -9.14 8.17
CA ASP A 161 -11.09 -9.80 6.92
C ASP A 161 -10.40 -11.14 7.19
N ARG A 162 -11.05 -12.22 6.72
CA ARG A 162 -10.57 -13.59 6.97
C ARG A 162 -9.18 -13.83 6.41
N LEU A 163 -8.86 -13.31 5.22
CA LEU A 163 -7.59 -13.58 4.54
C LEU A 163 -6.43 -12.97 5.31
N THR A 164 -6.56 -11.71 5.71
CA THR A 164 -5.52 -11.03 6.47
C THR A 164 -5.43 -11.55 7.89
N PHE A 165 -6.55 -11.93 8.52
CA PHE A 165 -6.55 -12.55 9.84
C PHE A 165 -5.88 -13.93 9.84
N THR A 166 -6.06 -14.75 8.80
CA THR A 166 -5.41 -16.08 8.74
C THR A 166 -3.93 -16.00 8.38
N ASN A 167 -3.53 -15.00 7.59
CA ASN A 167 -2.15 -14.86 7.09
C ASN A 167 -1.31 -13.85 7.88
N GLN A 168 -1.76 -13.46 9.07
CA GLN A 168 -1.11 -12.45 9.93
C GLN A 168 0.21 -12.91 10.57
N GLN A 169 0.58 -14.19 10.44
CA GLN A 169 1.87 -14.72 10.88
C GLN A 169 2.29 -15.86 9.95
N ASN A 170 3.57 -16.22 9.95
CA ASN A 170 4.00 -17.44 9.29
C ASN A 170 3.43 -18.67 10.02
N GLN A 171 2.59 -19.44 9.35
CA GLN A 171 2.10 -20.73 9.84
C GLN A 171 2.75 -21.83 8.99
N HIS A 172 3.76 -22.52 9.54
CA HIS A 172 4.24 -23.78 8.97
C HIS A 172 3.15 -24.86 9.13
N SER A 173 2.18 -24.93 8.21
CA SER A 173 1.40 -26.14 8.00
C SER A 173 2.02 -26.93 6.84
N GLU A 174 2.48 -28.15 7.13
CA GLU A 174 3.08 -29.09 6.16
C GLU A 174 2.07 -29.65 5.12
N SER A 175 0.91 -29.03 4.88
CA SER A 175 -0.13 -29.66 4.06
C SER A 175 -0.80 -28.79 3.00
N ASP A 176 -0.58 -27.48 2.96
CA ASP A 176 -1.18 -26.67 1.90
C ASP A 176 -0.13 -26.36 0.86
N ALA A 177 0.07 -27.34 -0.04
CA ALA A 177 0.65 -27.06 -1.35
C ALA A 177 -0.02 -25.79 -1.88
N TRP A 178 0.77 -24.78 -2.27
CA TRP A 178 0.27 -23.61 -2.97
C TRP A 178 -0.62 -24.08 -4.11
N SER A 179 -1.93 -24.13 -3.86
CA SER A 179 -2.90 -24.34 -4.91
C SER A 179 -2.73 -23.12 -5.78
N GLY A 180 -2.23 -23.28 -7.00
CA GLY A 180 -2.07 -22.18 -7.94
C GLY A 180 -3.42 -21.47 -8.02
N VAL A 181 -3.54 -20.35 -7.31
CA VAL A 181 -4.84 -19.71 -7.12
C VAL A 181 -5.23 -19.22 -8.50
N ILE A 182 -6.31 -19.79 -9.04
CA ILE A 182 -7.03 -19.16 -10.13
C ILE A 182 -7.59 -17.86 -9.54
N THR A 183 -6.82 -16.79 -9.62
CA THR A 183 -7.29 -15.46 -9.28
C THR A 183 -8.30 -15.08 -10.35
N SER A 184 -9.50 -14.65 -9.95
CA SER A 184 -10.44 -14.05 -10.90
C SER A 184 -9.74 -12.89 -11.63
N ALA A 185 -10.05 -12.67 -12.91
CA ALA A 185 -9.43 -11.61 -13.71
C ALA A 185 -9.56 -10.21 -13.07
N ASN A 186 -10.53 -10.03 -12.18
CA ASN A 186 -10.75 -8.79 -11.40
C ASN A 186 -9.67 -8.53 -10.34
N ARG A 187 -8.81 -9.50 -10.03
CA ARG A 187 -7.63 -9.36 -9.15
C ARG A 187 -6.33 -9.12 -9.92
N ILE A 188 -6.40 -8.91 -11.24
CA ILE A 188 -5.25 -8.46 -12.01
C ILE A 188 -5.11 -6.96 -11.86
N ARG A 189 -3.86 -6.60 -11.82
CA ARG A 189 -3.38 -5.64 -10.91
C ARG A 189 -2.59 -4.75 -11.98
N LYS A 190 -3.22 -3.71 -12.57
CA LYS A 190 -2.70 -2.84 -13.67
C LYS A 190 -1.92 -1.55 -13.29
N ASN A 191 -0.96 -1.14 -14.13
CA ASN A 191 -0.36 0.20 -14.09
C ASN A 191 -1.45 1.26 -14.34
N MET A 192 -1.41 2.37 -13.59
CA MET A 192 -2.37 3.44 -13.76
C MET A 192 -2.31 4.14 -15.13
N LYS A 193 -1.16 4.14 -15.81
CA LYS A 193 -1.04 4.65 -17.20
C LYS A 193 -1.93 3.88 -18.19
N ASP A 194 -2.24 2.63 -17.88
CA ASP A 194 -3.02 1.73 -18.74
C ASP A 194 -4.50 1.65 -18.36
N LEU A 195 -4.94 2.40 -17.34
CA LEU A 195 -6.34 2.41 -16.94
C LEU A 195 -7.20 3.19 -17.93
N VAL A 196 -8.33 2.60 -18.31
CA VAL A 196 -9.35 3.32 -19.07
C VAL A 196 -10.19 4.19 -18.13
N LYS A 197 -10.87 5.20 -18.69
CA LYS A 197 -11.66 6.17 -17.90
C LYS A 197 -12.74 5.50 -17.05
N GLU A 198 -13.38 4.48 -17.61
CA GLU A 198 -14.41 3.70 -16.93
C GLU A 198 -13.86 2.96 -15.71
N GLU A 199 -12.62 2.48 -15.77
CA GLU A 199 -11.94 1.81 -14.64
C GLU A 199 -11.56 2.81 -13.55
N MET A 200 -11.10 4.01 -13.92
CA MET A 200 -10.81 5.09 -12.97
C MET A 200 -12.07 5.53 -12.22
N ILE A 201 -13.17 5.78 -12.95
CA ILE A 201 -14.47 6.15 -12.35
C ILE A 201 -14.97 5.05 -11.41
N CYS A 202 -14.85 3.81 -11.85
CA CYS A 202 -15.29 2.65 -11.08
C CYS A 202 -14.56 2.51 -9.74
N LEU A 203 -13.24 2.73 -9.76
CA LEU A 203 -12.44 2.71 -8.55
C LEU A 203 -12.73 3.91 -7.64
N ALA A 204 -12.86 5.11 -8.22
CA ALA A 204 -13.23 6.32 -7.48
C ALA A 204 -14.58 6.14 -6.76
N GLU A 205 -15.59 5.59 -7.42
CA GLU A 205 -16.88 5.32 -6.79
C GLU A 205 -16.78 4.33 -5.62
N ALA A 206 -16.03 3.25 -5.76
CA ALA A 206 -15.84 2.29 -4.68
C ALA A 206 -15.13 2.92 -3.46
N LEU A 207 -14.10 3.73 -3.70
CA LEU A 207 -13.40 4.47 -2.65
C LEU A 207 -14.30 5.52 -2.00
N LYS A 208 -15.13 6.21 -2.77
CA LYS A 208 -16.10 7.18 -2.26
C LYS A 208 -17.12 6.53 -1.33
N VAL A 209 -17.66 5.36 -1.69
CA VAL A 209 -18.55 4.58 -0.81
C VAL A 209 -17.83 4.19 0.48
N MET A 210 -16.55 3.82 0.39
CA MET A 210 -15.71 3.45 1.52
C MET A 210 -15.38 4.61 2.47
N TYR A 211 -15.33 5.84 1.95
CA TYR A 211 -15.27 7.04 2.79
C TYR A 211 -16.61 7.30 3.49
N GLN A 212 -17.73 7.14 2.78
CA GLN A 212 -19.06 7.42 3.31
C GLN A 212 -19.48 6.52 4.47
N ASP A 213 -19.00 5.27 4.49
CA ASP A 213 -19.27 4.33 5.59
C ASP A 213 -18.19 4.34 6.69
N GLY A 214 -17.19 5.22 6.59
CA GLY A 214 -16.11 5.37 7.57
C GLY A 214 -15.02 4.28 7.50
N ARG A 215 -15.17 3.29 6.62
CA ARG A 215 -14.27 2.14 6.60
C ARG A 215 -12.85 2.50 6.18
N TYR A 216 -12.69 3.49 5.31
CA TYR A 216 -11.36 3.92 4.88
C TYR A 216 -10.50 4.43 6.06
N GLU A 217 -11.09 5.24 6.94
CA GLU A 217 -10.39 5.78 8.12
C GLU A 217 -10.04 4.67 9.13
N GLU A 218 -10.93 3.71 9.35
CA GLU A 218 -10.64 2.54 10.20
C GLU A 218 -9.43 1.75 9.69
N ILE A 219 -9.34 1.58 8.37
CA ILE A 219 -8.20 0.92 7.73
C ILE A 219 -6.96 1.79 7.83
N ALA A 220 -7.04 3.10 7.54
CA ALA A 220 -5.92 4.02 7.64
C ALA A 220 -5.27 4.00 9.04
N ALA A 221 -6.10 3.87 10.09
CA ALA A 221 -5.68 3.74 11.48
C ALA A 221 -4.90 2.45 11.78
N PHE A 222 -4.90 1.44 10.89
CA PHE A 222 -4.05 0.26 11.06
C PHE A 222 -2.58 0.61 10.94
N HIS A 223 -2.26 1.62 10.15
CA HIS A 223 -0.91 2.13 10.01
C HIS A 223 -0.72 3.27 11.02
N GLY A 224 -1.43 4.38 10.81
CA GLY A 224 -1.23 5.63 11.51
C GLY A 224 -1.92 5.75 12.87
N LEU A 225 -2.17 6.99 13.28
CA LEU A 225 -3.02 7.30 14.41
C LEU A 225 -4.51 7.10 14.06
N PRO A 226 -5.38 6.75 15.02
CA PRO A 226 -5.09 6.45 16.43
C PRO A 226 -4.31 5.15 16.61
N ALA A 227 -3.33 5.18 17.52
CA ALA A 227 -2.45 4.06 17.83
C ALA A 227 -3.22 2.81 18.33
N GLN A 228 -2.85 1.63 17.83
CA GLN A 228 -3.54 0.36 18.14
C GLN A 228 -2.60 -0.74 18.67
N CYS A 229 -1.30 -0.48 18.78
CA CYS A 229 -0.29 -1.47 19.16
C CYS A 229 0.26 -1.19 20.57
N PRO A 230 -0.28 -1.83 21.62
CA PRO A 230 0.25 -1.70 22.97
C PRO A 230 1.63 -2.36 23.11
N ASP A 231 2.48 -1.82 23.99
CA ASP A 231 3.66 -2.51 24.50
C ASP A 231 3.30 -3.77 25.29
N GLU A 232 4.30 -4.54 25.70
CA GLU A 232 4.11 -5.77 26.47
C GLU A 232 3.39 -5.54 27.80
N SER A 233 3.58 -4.37 28.43
CA SER A 233 2.91 -4.02 29.69
C SER A 233 1.49 -3.48 29.49
N GLY A 234 1.17 -2.99 28.29
CA GLY A 234 -0.11 -2.34 27.97
C GLY A 234 -0.21 -0.90 28.45
N ASP A 235 0.89 -0.31 28.92
CA ASP A 235 0.93 1.04 29.47
C ASP A 235 1.03 2.12 28.38
N HIS A 236 1.64 1.77 27.23
CA HIS A 236 1.78 2.66 26.08
C HIS A 236 1.24 2.00 24.83
N VAL A 237 0.50 2.76 24.04
CA VAL A 237 -0.03 2.32 22.73
C VAL A 237 0.66 3.11 21.64
N PHE A 238 1.31 2.40 20.72
CA PHE A 238 2.03 2.94 19.58
C PHE A 238 1.26 2.69 18.28
N THR A 239 1.58 3.45 17.25
CA THR A 239 1.13 3.17 15.88
C THR A 239 1.67 1.81 15.44
N CYS A 240 0.87 1.04 14.71
CA CYS A 240 1.28 -0.29 14.24
C CYS A 240 2.16 -0.26 12.97
N CYS A 241 2.64 0.93 12.57
CA CYS A 241 3.58 1.14 11.46
C CYS A 241 4.83 0.26 11.59
N LEU A 242 4.89 -0.87 10.87
CA LEU A 242 6.11 -1.68 10.82
C LEU A 242 7.07 -1.11 9.77
N HIS A 243 8.09 -0.37 10.23
CA HIS A 243 9.18 0.20 9.43
C HIS A 243 10.53 -0.11 10.10
N GLY A 244 11.61 -0.21 9.31
CA GLY A 244 12.93 -0.57 9.79
C GLY A 244 13.05 -2.02 10.27
N MET A 245 12.16 -2.90 9.81
CA MET A 245 12.13 -4.31 10.17
C MET A 245 11.94 -5.18 8.92
N SER A 246 12.50 -6.40 8.91
CA SER A 246 12.45 -7.27 7.73
C SER A 246 11.04 -7.78 7.36
N VAL A 247 10.07 -7.61 8.26
CA VAL A 247 8.65 -7.90 8.02
C VAL A 247 7.90 -6.75 7.32
N PHE A 248 8.54 -5.61 7.08
CA PHE A 248 7.99 -4.45 6.35
C PHE A 248 7.21 -4.84 5.07
N PRO A 249 7.78 -5.59 4.11
CA PRO A 249 7.06 -5.91 2.88
C PRO A 249 5.88 -6.88 3.12
N HIS A 250 6.00 -7.76 4.12
CA HIS A 250 4.94 -8.71 4.48
C HIS A 250 3.72 -7.98 5.06
N TRP A 251 3.94 -7.06 5.99
CA TRP A 251 2.88 -6.29 6.63
C TRP A 251 2.12 -5.43 5.62
N HIS A 252 2.84 -4.71 4.75
CA HIS A 252 2.21 -3.87 3.72
C HIS A 252 1.49 -4.68 2.64
N ARG A 253 1.94 -5.90 2.33
CA ARG A 253 1.22 -6.83 1.43
C ARG A 253 -0.14 -7.24 2.02
N LEU A 254 -0.20 -7.57 3.31
CA LEU A 254 -1.48 -7.83 3.98
C LEU A 254 -2.36 -6.58 4.01
N TYR A 255 -1.76 -5.42 4.24
CA TYR A 255 -2.50 -4.17 4.29
C TYR A 255 -3.16 -3.81 2.95
N LEU A 256 -2.44 -4.01 1.85
CA LEU A 256 -2.99 -3.88 0.50
C LEU A 256 -4.12 -4.89 0.24
N ALA A 257 -3.96 -6.14 0.69
CA ALA A 257 -4.98 -7.17 0.52
C ALA A 257 -6.28 -6.83 1.26
N LEU A 258 -6.18 -6.25 2.47
CA LEU A 258 -7.33 -5.74 3.23
C LEU A 258 -8.08 -4.67 2.43
N LEU A 259 -7.38 -3.63 1.98
CA LEU A 259 -8.03 -2.55 1.22
C LEU A 259 -8.62 -3.05 -0.10
N GLU A 260 -7.91 -3.94 -0.80
CA GLU A 260 -8.38 -4.52 -2.05
C GLU A 260 -9.70 -5.29 -1.86
N ASN A 261 -9.80 -6.14 -0.84
CA ASN A 261 -11.04 -6.87 -0.55
C ASN A 261 -12.20 -5.92 -0.23
N GLU A 262 -11.93 -4.84 0.51
CA GLU A 262 -12.94 -3.87 0.92
C GLU A 262 -13.44 -2.99 -0.25
N LEU A 263 -12.56 -2.64 -1.18
CA LEU A 263 -12.95 -1.96 -2.43
C LEU A 263 -13.74 -2.88 -3.36
N LEU A 264 -13.34 -4.15 -3.49
CA LEU A 264 -14.07 -5.14 -4.28
C LEU A 264 -15.46 -5.40 -3.70
N ALA A 265 -15.60 -5.48 -2.37
CA ALA A 265 -16.88 -5.62 -1.69
C ALA A 265 -17.83 -4.44 -1.93
N ARG A 266 -17.28 -3.25 -2.23
CA ARG A 266 -18.02 -2.02 -2.58
C ARG A 266 -18.19 -1.83 -4.09
N GLY A 267 -17.93 -2.87 -4.89
CA GLY A 267 -18.23 -2.87 -6.32
C GLY A 267 -17.14 -2.28 -7.20
N SER A 268 -15.90 -2.17 -6.71
CA SER A 268 -14.76 -1.88 -7.59
C SER A 268 -14.66 -2.97 -8.67
N CYS A 269 -14.52 -2.56 -9.92
CA CYS A 269 -14.35 -3.46 -11.06
C CYS A 269 -12.89 -3.80 -11.34
N ILE A 270 -11.97 -3.16 -10.64
CA ILE A 270 -10.53 -3.46 -10.67
C ILE A 270 -10.01 -3.64 -9.24
N ALA A 271 -9.05 -4.54 -9.06
CA ALA A 271 -8.27 -4.59 -7.83
C ALA A 271 -7.30 -3.39 -7.73
N ILE A 272 -6.85 -3.12 -6.51
CA ILE A 272 -5.61 -2.37 -6.29
C ILE A 272 -4.46 -3.27 -6.78
N PRO A 273 -3.45 -2.82 -7.53
CA PRO A 273 -2.75 -3.64 -8.52
C PRO A 273 -1.22 -3.94 -8.37
N TYR A 274 -0.68 -4.82 -9.20
CA TYR A 274 0.63 -5.52 -9.17
C TYR A 274 0.93 -6.00 -10.60
#